data_AF-A0A6G7X2C0-F1
#
_entry.id   AF-A0A6G7X2C0-F1
#
_cell.length_a   1.000
_cell.length_b   1.000
_cell.length_c   1.000
_cell.angle_alpha   90.00
_cell.angle_beta   90.00
_cell.angle_gamma   90.00
#
_symmetry.space_group_name_H-M   'P 1'
#
loop_
_entity.id
_entity.type
_entity.pdbx_description
1 polymer ?
#
loop_
_entity_poly.entity_id
_entity_poly.type
_entity_poly.pdbx_seq_one_letter_code
_entity_poly.pdbx_strand_id
1 'polypeptide(L)'
;MADKLVTLAIHTNEKAQILKSVLESENISVLMEDVGDQNSNTSAGVRLRIKESDLPKALNVVESRNLFSYSEPETYRTDDGRKRILVPVDFSDYSLKACRIAFNLAKEIKAKVKIIHVYFNPYYPTALPMAEAFAYQGKEEADFQNILERVNKDIQKLCNTIDEKIASGEFPPINYSYVLKEGLPEEEIVAYAKDYKPALIVMGTRGKDQKSADLIGSVTAEVIEMTGIPLLAIPERTSFTDFHQVKNISFLTNFSQRDLVSFAAMMEFFNHEEVKIHLTHIEDKKTDKWTLIKLEGIQSYFEKQYSNIKIDYKLISSTDSLVSLEQFVEAANIDIIALTTAKRNLFTRMFRPSVSRKMLFQSDIPLFVLRG
;
A
#
# COMPACT_ATOMS: atom_id res chain seq x y z
N MET A 1 -9.91 -11.03 -36.41
CA MET A 1 -9.72 -9.97 -35.40
C MET A 1 -8.27 -10.02 -34.99
N ALA A 2 -7.57 -8.88 -34.92
CA ALA A 2 -6.16 -8.88 -34.51
C ALA A 2 -6.08 -9.22 -33.01
N ASP A 3 -5.19 -10.16 -32.65
CA ASP A 3 -4.98 -10.54 -31.25
C ASP A 3 -4.49 -9.31 -30.46
N LYS A 4 -5.30 -8.89 -29.49
CA LYS A 4 -4.97 -7.74 -28.65
C LYS A 4 -3.81 -8.10 -27.72
N LEU A 5 -2.77 -7.27 -27.70
CA LEU A 5 -1.61 -7.43 -26.82
C LEU A 5 -1.86 -6.71 -25.49
N VAL A 6 -1.68 -7.43 -24.39
CA VAL A 6 -1.79 -6.93 -23.02
C VAL A 6 -0.43 -6.89 -22.35
N THR A 7 -0.24 -5.94 -21.42
CA THR A 7 0.96 -5.89 -20.59
C THR A 7 0.87 -6.95 -19.50
N LEU A 8 1.83 -7.87 -19.48
CA LEU A 8 1.98 -8.84 -18.40
C LEU A 8 2.75 -8.22 -17.22
N ALA A 9 3.87 -7.56 -17.51
CA ALA A 9 4.72 -6.95 -16.49
C ALA A 9 5.67 -5.91 -17.12
N ILE A 10 6.16 -4.98 -16.30
CA ILE A 10 7.32 -4.13 -16.65
C ILE A 10 8.44 -4.48 -15.66
N HIS A 11 9.61 -4.84 -16.17
CA HIS A 11 10.74 -5.31 -15.39
C HIS A 11 12.06 -4.64 -15.81
N THR A 12 13.15 -4.87 -15.07
CA THR A 12 14.49 -4.57 -15.58
C THR A 12 14.78 -5.48 -16.78
N ASN A 13 15.72 -5.10 -17.66
CA ASN A 13 16.04 -5.91 -18.85
C ASN A 13 16.37 -7.37 -18.45
N GLU A 14 17.22 -7.57 -17.45
CA GLU A 14 17.57 -8.90 -16.94
C GLU A 14 16.37 -9.72 -16.47
N LYS A 15 15.50 -9.14 -15.63
CA LYS A 15 14.28 -9.83 -15.15
C LYS A 15 13.28 -10.06 -16.29
N ALA A 16 13.22 -9.15 -17.25
CA ALA A 16 12.38 -9.31 -18.44
C ALA A 16 12.87 -10.46 -19.33
N GLN A 17 14.19 -10.63 -19.51
CA GLN A 17 14.75 -11.76 -20.26
C GLN A 17 14.48 -13.10 -19.55
N ILE A 18 14.60 -13.14 -18.21
CA ILE A 18 14.28 -14.33 -17.43
C ILE A 18 12.80 -14.67 -17.59
N LEU A 19 11.91 -13.70 -17.37
CA LEU A 19 10.47 -13.91 -17.48
C LEU A 19 10.07 -14.30 -18.90
N LYS A 20 10.63 -13.65 -19.92
CA LYS A 20 10.45 -14.02 -21.33
C LYS A 20 10.86 -15.47 -21.57
N SER A 21 12.06 -15.87 -21.14
CA SER A 21 12.56 -17.24 -21.34
C SER A 21 11.65 -18.29 -20.69
N VAL A 22 11.16 -18.01 -19.48
CA VAL A 22 10.21 -18.89 -18.80
C VAL A 22 8.90 -18.98 -19.57
N LEU A 23 8.32 -17.86 -19.98
CA LEU A 23 7.03 -17.84 -20.69
C LEU A 23 7.12 -18.50 -22.06
N GLU A 24 8.20 -18.24 -22.81
CA GLU A 24 8.44 -18.87 -24.10
C GLU A 24 8.66 -20.39 -23.95
N SER A 25 9.28 -20.85 -22.85
CA SER A 25 9.39 -22.28 -22.55
C SER A 25 8.03 -22.97 -22.33
N GLU A 26 7.00 -22.18 -22.00
CA GLU A 26 5.61 -22.61 -21.83
C GLU A 26 4.74 -22.30 -23.07
N ASN A 27 5.37 -22.05 -24.22
CA ASN A 27 4.72 -21.69 -25.49
C ASN A 27 3.89 -20.40 -25.44
N ILE A 28 4.31 -19.41 -24.64
CA ILE A 28 3.69 -18.08 -24.59
C ILE A 28 4.62 -17.08 -25.25
N SER A 29 4.16 -16.45 -26.34
CA SER A 29 4.95 -15.46 -27.07
C SER A 29 5.00 -14.13 -26.33
N VAL A 30 6.19 -13.58 -26.12
CA VAL A 30 6.40 -12.34 -25.37
C VAL A 30 7.08 -11.26 -26.24
N LEU A 31 6.42 -10.12 -26.38
CA LEU A 31 6.99 -8.91 -26.97
C LEU A 31 7.58 -8.04 -25.87
N MET A 32 8.81 -7.57 -26.05
CA MET A 32 9.47 -6.64 -25.13
C MET A 32 9.50 -5.24 -25.75
N GLU A 33 9.00 -4.24 -25.02
CA GLU A 33 9.03 -2.83 -25.39
C GLU A 33 9.79 -2.03 -24.32
N ASP A 34 10.76 -1.20 -24.71
CA ASP A 34 11.40 -0.29 -23.76
C ASP A 34 10.40 0.76 -23.26
N VAL A 35 10.34 0.92 -21.94
CA VAL A 35 9.61 1.99 -21.27
C VAL A 35 10.62 3.11 -21.05
N GLY A 36 10.60 4.12 -21.90
CA GLY A 36 11.51 5.26 -21.81
C GLY A 36 11.19 6.28 -22.90
N ASP A 37 11.36 7.56 -22.57
CA ASP A 37 11.23 8.64 -23.54
C ASP A 37 12.46 8.60 -24.44
N GLN A 38 12.29 8.63 -25.77
CA GLN A 38 13.38 8.55 -26.77
C GLN A 38 14.44 9.66 -26.59
N ASN A 39 14.13 10.69 -25.80
CA ASN A 39 14.99 11.82 -25.46
C ASN A 39 15.69 11.71 -24.09
N SER A 40 15.56 10.60 -23.36
CA SER A 40 16.16 10.41 -22.02
C SER A 40 17.11 9.20 -21.97
N ASN A 41 18.35 9.40 -21.51
CA ASN A 41 19.39 8.35 -21.40
C ASN A 41 19.17 7.35 -20.25
N THR A 42 17.96 7.24 -19.70
CA THR A 42 17.63 6.34 -18.59
C THR A 42 16.49 5.40 -18.97
N SER A 43 16.78 4.10 -19.14
CA SER A 43 15.77 3.06 -19.34
C SER A 43 14.86 2.97 -18.11
N ALA A 44 13.55 3.23 -18.26
CA ALA A 44 12.58 3.11 -17.16
C ALA A 44 12.11 1.66 -16.95
N GLY A 45 12.55 0.72 -17.80
CA GLY A 45 12.25 -0.71 -17.73
C GLY A 45 11.87 -1.28 -19.09
N VAL A 46 11.60 -2.57 -19.14
CA VAL A 46 11.14 -3.32 -20.31
C VAL A 46 9.74 -3.85 -20.02
N ARG A 47 8.76 -3.43 -20.82
CA ARG A 47 7.38 -3.90 -20.80
C ARG A 47 7.29 -5.21 -21.58
N LEU A 48 6.87 -6.26 -20.91
CA LEU A 48 6.56 -7.56 -21.50
C LEU A 48 5.08 -7.59 -21.85
N ARG A 49 4.78 -7.73 -23.14
CA ARG A 49 3.42 -7.86 -23.67
C ARG A 49 3.21 -9.25 -24.24
N ILE A 50 2.03 -9.81 -23.99
CA ILE A 50 1.62 -11.12 -24.46
C ILE A 50 0.26 -10.99 -25.15
N LYS A 51 -0.17 -12.02 -25.87
CA LYS A 51 -1.54 -12.07 -26.37
C LYS A 51 -2.51 -12.16 -25.18
N GLU A 52 -3.61 -11.43 -25.25
CA GLU A 52 -4.66 -11.47 -24.21
C GLU A 52 -5.18 -12.90 -23.97
N SER A 53 -5.20 -13.74 -25.01
CA SER A 53 -5.56 -15.17 -24.92
C SER A 53 -4.60 -16.00 -24.05
N ASP A 54 -3.34 -15.60 -23.95
CA ASP A 54 -2.30 -16.35 -23.24
C ASP A 54 -2.16 -15.88 -21.79
N LEU A 55 -2.89 -14.83 -21.39
CA LEU A 55 -2.76 -14.18 -20.09
C LEU A 55 -3.02 -15.12 -18.90
N PRO A 56 -4.10 -15.94 -18.87
CA PRO A 56 -4.33 -16.87 -17.76
C PRO A 56 -3.17 -17.87 -17.60
N LYS A 57 -2.66 -18.40 -18.72
CA LYS A 57 -1.54 -19.34 -18.72
C LYS A 57 -0.24 -18.68 -18.26
N ALA A 58 0.03 -17.46 -18.73
CA ALA A 58 1.21 -16.71 -18.34
C ALA A 58 1.26 -16.43 -16.85
N LEU A 59 0.14 -16.02 -16.25
CA LEU A 59 0.08 -15.72 -14.82
C LEU A 59 0.27 -16.98 -13.97
N ASN A 60 -0.36 -18.10 -14.33
CA ASN A 60 -0.11 -19.38 -13.67
C ASN A 60 1.38 -19.79 -13.70
N VAL A 61 2.07 -19.54 -14.81
CA VAL A 61 3.50 -19.82 -14.95
C VAL A 61 4.35 -18.92 -14.04
N VAL A 62 4.01 -17.62 -13.95
CA VAL A 62 4.70 -16.68 -13.06
C VAL A 62 4.50 -17.06 -11.60
N GLU A 63 3.27 -17.39 -11.21
CA GLU A 63 2.89 -17.67 -9.83
C GLU A 63 3.41 -19.02 -9.35
N SER A 64 3.25 -20.09 -10.15
CA SER A 64 3.67 -21.46 -9.78
C SER A 64 5.17 -21.61 -9.60
N ARG A 65 5.97 -20.87 -10.38
CA ARG A 65 7.43 -20.94 -10.32
C ARG A 65 8.03 -20.03 -9.25
N ASN A 66 7.21 -19.29 -8.50
CA ASN A 66 7.64 -18.34 -7.47
C ASN A 66 8.75 -17.41 -7.96
N LEU A 67 8.70 -17.07 -9.26
CA LEU A 67 9.72 -16.28 -9.93
C LEU A 67 9.79 -14.94 -9.21
N PHE A 68 10.97 -14.65 -8.67
CA PHE A 68 11.27 -13.45 -7.89
C PHE A 68 10.79 -13.43 -6.43
N SER A 69 10.81 -14.58 -5.75
CA SER A 69 10.81 -14.59 -4.27
C SER A 69 12.09 -13.91 -3.73
N TYR A 70 11.95 -12.93 -2.83
CA TYR A 70 13.10 -12.28 -2.17
C TYR A 70 13.60 -13.02 -0.92
N SER A 71 13.15 -14.26 -0.70
CA SER A 71 13.84 -15.20 0.17
C SER A 71 15.02 -15.88 -0.53
N GLU A 72 15.10 -15.83 -1.87
CA GLU A 72 16.22 -16.38 -2.64
C GLU A 72 17.35 -15.36 -2.85
N PRO A 73 18.63 -15.74 -2.61
CA PRO A 73 19.77 -14.83 -2.75
C PRO A 73 19.94 -14.25 -4.16
N GLU A 74 19.64 -15.03 -5.21
CA GLU A 74 19.74 -14.62 -6.62
C GLU A 74 18.74 -13.48 -6.94
N THR A 75 17.54 -13.51 -6.36
CA THR A 75 16.54 -12.43 -6.51
C THR A 75 16.98 -11.12 -5.84
N TYR A 76 17.76 -11.20 -4.74
CA TYR A 76 18.34 -10.03 -4.08
C TYR A 76 19.46 -9.39 -4.91
N ARG A 77 20.25 -10.21 -5.63
CA ARG A 77 21.35 -9.74 -6.50
C ARG A 77 20.85 -9.06 -7.77
N THR A 78 19.66 -9.41 -8.24
CA THR A 78 18.98 -8.79 -9.40
C THR A 78 18.05 -7.64 -8.99
N ASP A 79 18.00 -7.30 -7.70
CA ASP A 79 17.30 -6.11 -7.24
C ASP A 79 18.17 -4.88 -7.49
N ASP A 80 17.60 -3.86 -8.12
CA ASP A 80 18.32 -2.62 -8.46
C ASP A 80 18.46 -1.66 -7.26
N GLY A 81 18.30 -2.18 -6.04
CA GLY A 81 18.42 -1.45 -4.78
C GLY A 81 17.33 -0.40 -4.50
N ARG A 82 16.35 -0.24 -5.40
CA ARG A 82 15.28 0.75 -5.22
C ARG A 82 14.28 0.32 -4.16
N LYS A 83 13.78 1.30 -3.40
CA LYS A 83 12.62 1.10 -2.51
C LYS A 83 11.44 0.58 -3.31
N ARG A 84 10.51 -0.09 -2.63
CA ARG A 84 9.31 -0.66 -3.25
C ARG A 84 8.08 -0.28 -2.46
N ILE A 85 7.00 0.00 -3.19
CA ILE A 85 5.68 0.26 -2.65
C ILE A 85 4.75 -0.87 -3.11
N LEU A 86 4.01 -1.46 -2.19
CA LEU A 86 2.97 -2.45 -2.48
C LEU A 86 1.60 -1.76 -2.40
N VAL A 87 0.77 -1.96 -3.43
CA VAL A 87 -0.56 -1.35 -3.53
C VAL A 87 -1.61 -2.45 -3.68
N PRO A 88 -2.29 -2.84 -2.59
CA PRO A 88 -3.47 -3.68 -2.66
C PRO A 88 -4.63 -2.98 -3.39
N VAL A 89 -5.26 -3.69 -4.32
CA VAL A 89 -6.38 -3.18 -5.11
C VAL A 89 -7.55 -4.15 -5.15
N ASP A 90 -8.75 -3.60 -5.29
CA ASP A 90 -10.02 -4.33 -5.40
C ASP A 90 -10.89 -3.83 -6.58
N PHE A 91 -10.25 -3.09 -7.51
CA PHE A 91 -10.85 -2.47 -8.68
C PHE A 91 -11.89 -1.38 -8.37
N SER A 92 -11.92 -0.87 -7.14
CA SER A 92 -12.73 0.30 -6.77
C SER A 92 -11.98 1.62 -7.04
N ASP A 93 -12.73 2.73 -7.09
CA ASP A 93 -12.15 4.07 -7.19
C ASP A 93 -11.23 4.41 -5.99
N TYR A 94 -11.49 3.82 -4.82
CA TYR A 94 -10.61 3.93 -3.64
C TYR A 94 -9.23 3.35 -3.93
N SER A 95 -9.18 2.16 -4.53
CA SER A 95 -7.91 1.52 -4.88
C SER A 95 -7.16 2.26 -5.99
N LEU A 96 -7.88 2.85 -6.95
CA LEU A 96 -7.29 3.68 -8.00
C LEU A 96 -6.71 4.99 -7.43
N LYS A 97 -7.38 5.61 -6.45
CA LYS A 97 -6.84 6.77 -5.72
C LYS A 97 -5.59 6.41 -4.92
N ALA A 98 -5.59 5.26 -4.24
CA ALA A 98 -4.41 4.74 -3.57
C ALA A 98 -3.24 4.52 -4.54
N CYS A 99 -3.51 4.01 -5.75
CA CYS A 99 -2.51 3.93 -6.82
C CYS A 99 -1.95 5.30 -7.17
N ARG A 100 -2.81 6.32 -7.37
CA ARG A 100 -2.35 7.69 -7.70
C ARG A 100 -1.36 8.21 -6.66
N ILE A 101 -1.69 8.11 -5.38
CA ILE A 101 -0.84 8.59 -4.29
C ILE A 101 0.45 7.76 -4.22
N ALA A 102 0.36 6.44 -4.35
CA ALA A 102 1.52 5.56 -4.36
C ALA A 102 2.50 5.88 -5.50
N PHE A 103 1.98 6.21 -6.69
CA PHE A 103 2.81 6.58 -7.84
C PHE A 103 3.49 7.94 -7.63
N ASN A 104 2.77 8.93 -7.09
CA ASN A 104 3.37 10.22 -6.72
C ASN A 104 4.48 10.05 -5.68
N LEU A 105 4.23 9.29 -4.61
CA LEU A 105 5.26 8.98 -3.63
C LEU A 105 6.43 8.20 -4.24
N ALA A 106 6.16 7.20 -5.09
CA ALA A 106 7.19 6.41 -5.73
C ALA A 106 8.12 7.24 -6.61
N LYS A 107 7.61 8.29 -7.26
CA LYS A 107 8.44 9.25 -8.00
C LYS A 107 9.47 9.92 -7.09
N GLU A 108 9.00 10.43 -5.95
CA GLU A 108 9.82 11.19 -5.01
C GLU A 108 10.91 10.34 -4.36
N ILE A 109 10.54 9.15 -3.88
CA ILE A 109 11.49 8.24 -3.22
C ILE A 109 12.20 7.29 -4.20
N LYS A 110 12.05 7.52 -5.52
CA LYS A 110 12.59 6.67 -6.61
C LYS A 110 12.29 5.18 -6.41
N ALA A 111 11.06 4.87 -5.99
CA ALA A 111 10.61 3.52 -5.72
C ALA A 111 9.93 2.87 -6.93
N LYS A 112 9.83 1.54 -6.88
CA LYS A 112 8.97 0.75 -7.78
C LYS A 112 7.60 0.57 -7.15
N VAL A 113 6.57 0.44 -7.98
CA VAL A 113 5.22 0.08 -7.52
C VAL A 113 4.88 -1.35 -7.93
N LYS A 114 4.39 -2.14 -6.98
CA LYS A 114 3.76 -3.44 -7.25
C LYS A 114 2.31 -3.36 -6.83
N ILE A 115 1.41 -3.61 -7.76
CA ILE A 115 -0.02 -3.75 -7.50
C ILE A 115 -0.28 -5.21 -7.14
N ILE A 116 -1.10 -5.46 -6.12
CA ILE A 116 -1.55 -6.80 -5.75
C ILE A 116 -3.07 -6.82 -5.71
N HIS A 117 -3.67 -7.78 -6.40
CA HIS A 117 -5.08 -8.10 -6.22
C HIS A 117 -5.20 -9.53 -5.69
N VAL A 118 -5.97 -9.69 -4.61
CA VAL A 118 -6.27 -10.99 -4.05
C VAL A 118 -7.71 -11.33 -4.40
N TYR A 119 -7.92 -12.45 -5.10
CA TYR A 119 -9.23 -12.97 -5.42
C TYR A 119 -9.53 -14.19 -4.56
N PHE A 120 -10.78 -14.30 -4.13
CA PHE A 120 -11.23 -15.45 -3.37
C PHE A 120 -11.60 -16.59 -4.31
N ASN A 121 -11.03 -17.77 -4.04
CA ASN A 121 -11.53 -19.01 -4.62
C ASN A 121 -12.53 -19.64 -3.64
N PRO A 122 -13.81 -19.83 -4.00
CA PRO A 122 -14.78 -20.51 -3.14
C PRO A 122 -14.41 -21.96 -2.82
N TYR A 123 -13.43 -22.53 -3.53
CA TYR A 123 -12.87 -23.86 -3.30
C TYR A 123 -11.56 -23.82 -2.51
N TYR A 124 -11.16 -22.65 -1.99
CA TYR A 124 -10.04 -22.53 -1.07
C TYR A 124 -10.32 -23.42 0.15
N PRO A 125 -9.47 -24.41 0.47
CA PRO A 125 -9.80 -25.44 1.46
C PRO A 125 -9.84 -24.85 2.86
N THR A 126 -11.00 -24.35 3.26
CA THR A 126 -11.32 -24.03 4.66
C THR A 126 -11.62 -25.33 5.39
N ALA A 127 -10.58 -26.07 5.78
CA ALA A 127 -10.66 -27.20 6.72
C ALA A 127 -11.86 -28.16 6.51
N LEU A 128 -12.30 -28.38 5.27
CA LEU A 128 -13.41 -29.29 4.97
C LEU A 128 -12.93 -30.74 5.14
N PRO A 129 -13.74 -31.62 5.75
CA PRO A 129 -13.41 -33.04 5.83
C PRO A 129 -13.18 -33.63 4.43
N MET A 130 -12.09 -34.39 4.28
CA MET A 130 -11.60 -34.92 3.01
C MET A 130 -12.63 -35.73 2.19
N ALA A 131 -13.73 -36.18 2.80
CA ALA A 131 -14.82 -36.89 2.14
C ALA A 131 -15.70 -35.99 1.24
N GLU A 132 -15.79 -34.68 1.51
CA GLU A 132 -16.62 -33.75 0.74
C GLU A 132 -15.86 -33.17 -0.48
N ALA A 133 -14.53 -33.20 -0.45
CA ALA A 133 -13.66 -32.68 -1.52
C ALA A 133 -13.69 -33.51 -2.83
N PHE A 134 -14.08 -34.79 -2.77
CA PHE A 134 -14.10 -35.68 -3.95
C PHE A 134 -15.43 -35.67 -4.71
N ALA A 135 -16.52 -35.14 -4.13
CA ALA A 135 -17.85 -35.22 -4.75
C ALA A 135 -18.14 -34.12 -5.79
N TYR A 136 -17.26 -33.12 -5.96
CA TYR A 136 -17.58 -31.88 -6.67
C TYR A 136 -16.78 -31.59 -7.96
N GLN A 137 -15.78 -32.40 -8.31
CA GLN A 137 -14.69 -32.08 -9.26
C GLN A 137 -15.07 -31.70 -10.72
N GLY A 138 -16.33 -31.81 -11.17
CA GLY A 138 -16.70 -31.62 -12.59
C GLY A 138 -17.33 -30.27 -12.97
N LYS A 139 -17.94 -29.55 -12.03
CA LYS A 139 -18.58 -28.23 -12.27
C LYS A 139 -17.66 -27.05 -11.88
N GLU A 140 -16.64 -27.35 -11.09
CA GLU A 140 -15.78 -26.39 -10.38
C GLU A 140 -14.69 -25.78 -11.28
N GLU A 141 -14.17 -26.51 -12.26
CA GLU A 141 -13.12 -26.02 -13.15
C GLU A 141 -13.62 -24.90 -14.07
N ALA A 142 -14.82 -25.02 -14.63
CA ALA A 142 -15.39 -23.98 -15.48
C ALA A 142 -15.73 -22.71 -14.70
N ASP A 143 -16.30 -22.84 -13.49
CA ASP A 143 -16.62 -21.70 -12.63
C ASP A 143 -15.35 -20.99 -12.12
N PHE A 144 -14.29 -21.75 -11.82
CA PHE A 144 -13.00 -21.19 -11.45
C PHE A 144 -12.30 -20.49 -12.64
N GLN A 145 -12.31 -21.09 -13.84
CA GLN A 145 -11.80 -20.42 -15.04
C GLN A 145 -12.55 -19.12 -15.32
N ASN A 146 -13.88 -19.09 -15.11
CA ASN A 146 -14.68 -17.86 -15.24
C ASN A 146 -14.26 -16.77 -14.23
N ILE A 147 -13.93 -17.14 -12.99
CA ILE A 147 -13.41 -16.20 -11.98
C ILE A 147 -12.06 -15.65 -12.44
N LEU A 148 -11.12 -16.51 -12.83
CA LEU A 148 -9.80 -16.11 -13.29
C LEU A 148 -9.88 -15.21 -14.53
N GLU A 149 -10.68 -15.56 -15.53
CA GLU A 149 -10.89 -14.73 -16.71
C GLU A 149 -11.43 -13.34 -16.34
N ARG A 150 -12.38 -13.28 -15.42
CA ARG A 150 -12.94 -12.01 -14.94
C ARG A 150 -11.91 -11.16 -14.20
N VAL A 151 -11.16 -11.76 -13.26
CA VAL A 151 -10.11 -11.06 -12.51
C VAL A 151 -9.03 -10.55 -13.46
N ASN A 152 -8.65 -11.37 -14.45
CA ASN A 152 -7.73 -10.99 -15.52
C ASN A 152 -8.23 -9.80 -16.33
N LYS A 153 -9.50 -9.81 -16.72
CA LYS A 153 -10.11 -8.70 -17.43
C LYS A 153 -10.13 -7.43 -16.58
N ASP A 154 -10.45 -7.55 -15.29
CA ASP A 154 -10.55 -6.41 -14.37
C ASP A 154 -9.16 -5.80 -14.08
N ILE A 155 -8.12 -6.61 -13.86
CA ILE A 155 -6.75 -6.10 -13.69
C ILE A 155 -6.21 -5.47 -14.96
N GLN A 156 -6.53 -6.02 -16.14
CA GLN A 156 -6.15 -5.42 -17.42
C GLN A 156 -6.87 -4.08 -17.64
N LYS A 157 -8.14 -3.99 -17.28
CA LYS A 157 -8.88 -2.71 -17.31
C LYS A 157 -8.22 -1.69 -16.39
N LEU A 158 -7.86 -2.07 -15.16
CA LEU A 158 -7.15 -1.19 -14.22
C LEU A 158 -5.82 -0.70 -14.80
N CYS A 159 -5.01 -1.60 -15.38
CA CYS A 159 -3.73 -1.24 -15.99
C CYS A 159 -3.91 -0.27 -17.16
N ASN A 160 -4.87 -0.52 -18.04
CA ASN A 160 -5.17 0.41 -19.14
C ASN A 160 -5.58 1.80 -18.62
N THR A 161 -6.42 1.87 -17.58
CA THR A 161 -6.80 3.13 -16.95
C THR A 161 -5.60 3.85 -16.31
N ILE A 162 -4.69 3.12 -15.65
CA ILE A 162 -3.46 3.70 -15.11
C ILE A 162 -2.57 4.23 -16.24
N ASP A 163 -2.38 3.46 -17.31
CA ASP A 163 -1.56 3.85 -18.46
C ASP A 163 -2.13 5.10 -19.16
N GLU A 164 -3.46 5.18 -19.33
CA GLU A 164 -4.15 6.38 -19.84
C GLU A 164 -3.92 7.59 -18.93
N LYS A 165 -3.96 7.40 -17.60
CA LYS A 165 -3.70 8.46 -16.61
C LYS A 165 -2.22 8.89 -16.56
N ILE A 166 -1.29 7.98 -16.87
CA ILE A 166 0.12 8.33 -17.05
C ILE A 166 0.27 9.16 -18.33
N ALA A 167 -0.34 8.73 -19.43
CA ALA A 167 -0.26 9.42 -20.72
C ALA A 167 -0.88 10.83 -20.68
N SER A 168 -1.93 11.04 -19.88
CA SER A 168 -2.55 12.36 -19.66
C SER A 168 -1.78 13.24 -18.66
N GLY A 169 -0.77 12.70 -17.97
CA GLY A 169 -0.01 13.39 -16.93
C GLY A 169 -0.69 13.46 -15.56
N GLU A 170 -1.83 12.79 -15.37
CA GLU A 170 -2.50 12.72 -14.07
C GLU A 170 -1.72 11.84 -13.07
N PHE A 171 -1.06 10.79 -13.57
CA PHE A 171 -0.16 9.92 -12.81
C PHE A 171 1.28 10.14 -13.29
N PRO A 172 2.28 10.08 -12.40
CA PRO A 172 3.67 10.13 -12.83
C PRO A 172 4.06 8.83 -13.54
N PRO A 173 5.01 8.88 -14.49
CA PRO A 173 5.45 7.72 -15.26
C PRO A 173 6.36 6.81 -14.42
N ILE A 174 5.74 5.99 -13.58
CA ILE A 174 6.43 5.03 -12.70
C ILE A 174 6.38 3.64 -13.31
N ASN A 175 7.52 2.94 -13.25
CA ASN A 175 7.56 1.52 -13.55
C ASN A 175 6.75 0.76 -12.50
N TYR A 176 5.62 0.21 -12.92
CA TYR A 176 4.78 -0.63 -12.11
C TYR A 176 4.53 -1.99 -12.76
N SER A 177 4.19 -2.96 -11.94
CA SER A 177 3.72 -4.27 -12.36
C SER A 177 2.63 -4.72 -11.40
N TYR A 178 1.87 -5.75 -11.76
CA TYR A 178 0.87 -6.33 -10.87
C TYR A 178 1.19 -7.80 -10.54
N VAL A 179 0.45 -8.36 -9.59
CA VAL A 179 0.39 -9.78 -9.27
C VAL A 179 -1.04 -10.11 -8.84
N LEU A 180 -1.51 -11.29 -9.22
CA LEU A 180 -2.76 -11.83 -8.71
C LEU A 180 -2.41 -12.88 -7.64
N LYS A 181 -3.23 -12.97 -6.61
CA LYS A 181 -3.07 -13.99 -5.56
C LYS A 181 -4.43 -14.58 -5.23
N GLU A 182 -4.43 -15.88 -5.02
CA GLU A 182 -5.60 -16.61 -4.55
C GLU A 182 -5.57 -16.69 -3.03
N GLY A 183 -6.68 -16.36 -2.38
CA GLY A 183 -6.85 -16.57 -0.94
C GLY A 183 -7.67 -15.49 -0.25
N LEU A 184 -7.45 -15.32 1.05
CA LEU A 184 -8.04 -14.25 1.84
C LEU A 184 -7.21 -12.97 1.66
N PRO A 185 -7.83 -11.83 1.27
CA PRO A 185 -7.09 -10.60 0.97
C PRO A 185 -6.09 -10.17 2.04
N GLU A 186 -6.53 -10.08 3.29
CA GLU A 186 -5.71 -9.65 4.41
C GLU A 186 -4.53 -10.59 4.68
N GLU A 187 -4.70 -11.90 4.50
CA GLU A 187 -3.66 -12.90 4.72
C GLU A 187 -2.63 -12.86 3.59
N GLU A 188 -3.09 -12.88 2.34
CA GLU A 188 -2.24 -12.90 1.15
C GLU A 188 -1.48 -11.58 0.95
N ILE A 189 -2.09 -10.43 1.26
CA ILE A 189 -1.39 -9.13 1.24
C ILE A 189 -0.22 -9.17 2.22
N VAL A 190 -0.43 -9.67 3.43
CA VAL A 190 0.61 -9.72 4.48
C VAL A 190 1.66 -10.78 4.16
N ALA A 191 1.27 -11.94 3.66
CA ALA A 191 2.18 -12.98 3.22
C ALA A 191 3.06 -12.47 2.07
N TYR A 192 2.45 -11.91 1.02
CA TYR A 192 3.18 -11.34 -0.10
C TYR A 192 4.09 -10.18 0.34
N ALA A 193 3.66 -9.33 1.28
CA ALA A 193 4.52 -8.25 1.79
C ALA A 193 5.76 -8.76 2.53
N LYS A 194 5.70 -9.91 3.22
CA LYS A 194 6.88 -10.51 3.88
C LYS A 194 7.93 -10.96 2.85
N ASP A 195 7.46 -11.53 1.74
CA ASP A 195 8.34 -12.01 0.68
C ASP A 195 8.81 -10.86 -0.20
N TYR A 196 7.92 -9.95 -0.60
CA TYR A 196 8.20 -8.80 -1.46
C TYR A 196 9.02 -7.70 -0.75
N LYS A 197 9.02 -7.66 0.59
CA LYS A 197 9.72 -6.68 1.43
C LYS A 197 9.56 -5.22 0.95
N PRO A 198 8.32 -4.73 0.76
CA PRO A 198 8.11 -3.32 0.42
C PRO A 198 8.55 -2.43 1.59
N ALA A 199 9.00 -1.22 1.27
CA ALA A 199 9.26 -0.19 2.28
C ALA A 199 7.94 0.39 2.82
N LEU A 200 6.87 0.34 2.02
CA LEU A 200 5.56 0.88 2.34
C LEU A 200 4.44 0.10 1.64
N ILE A 201 3.33 -0.10 2.35
CA ILE A 201 2.05 -0.51 1.78
C ILE A 201 1.18 0.74 1.63
N VAL A 202 0.59 0.98 0.46
CA VAL A 202 -0.39 2.07 0.27
C VAL A 202 -1.71 1.45 -0.16
N MET A 203 -2.78 1.65 0.61
CA MET A 203 -4.08 1.04 0.32
C MET A 203 -5.24 1.96 0.63
N GLY A 204 -6.39 1.73 0.01
CA GLY A 204 -7.62 2.42 0.37
C GLY A 204 -8.07 2.07 1.80
N THR A 205 -8.74 3.00 2.48
CA THR A 205 -9.42 2.67 3.75
C THR A 205 -10.69 1.85 3.54
N ARG A 206 -11.21 1.80 2.30
CA ARG A 206 -12.45 1.12 1.92
C ARG A 206 -12.28 0.42 0.58
N GLY A 207 -13.21 -0.49 0.34
CA GLY A 207 -13.32 -1.21 -0.91
C GLY A 207 -14.68 -1.05 -1.59
N LYS A 208 -14.83 -1.74 -2.72
CA LYS A 208 -15.93 -1.69 -3.67
C LYS A 208 -17.32 -1.84 -3.06
N ASP A 209 -17.45 -2.65 -2.00
CA ASP A 209 -18.74 -3.01 -1.40
C ASP A 209 -19.13 -2.12 -0.20
N GLN A 210 -18.31 -1.15 0.18
CA GLN A 210 -18.54 -0.31 1.37
C GLN A 210 -19.06 1.07 1.00
N LYS A 211 -20.33 1.34 1.34
CA LYS A 211 -21.02 2.63 1.11
C LYS A 211 -21.29 3.43 2.38
N SER A 212 -21.04 2.88 3.58
CA SER A 212 -21.23 3.61 4.84
C SER A 212 -20.02 4.49 5.14
N ALA A 213 -20.29 5.75 5.52
CA ALA A 213 -19.28 6.79 5.66
C ALA A 213 -18.43 6.70 6.94
N ASP A 214 -18.64 5.70 7.81
CA ASP A 214 -18.26 5.85 9.22
C ASP A 214 -17.08 4.98 9.68
N LEU A 215 -16.54 4.03 8.89
CA LEU A 215 -15.48 3.12 9.35
C LEU A 215 -14.46 2.73 8.26
N ILE A 216 -13.28 2.29 8.71
CA ILE A 216 -12.27 1.57 7.90
C ILE A 216 -12.77 0.16 7.58
N GLY A 217 -12.52 -0.30 6.36
CA GLY A 217 -12.89 -1.63 5.88
C GLY A 217 -12.13 -2.75 6.56
N SER A 218 -12.78 -3.92 6.66
CA SER A 218 -12.24 -5.12 7.34
C SER A 218 -10.85 -5.52 6.84
N VAL A 219 -10.64 -5.56 5.53
CA VAL A 219 -9.34 -5.92 4.94
C VAL A 219 -8.24 -4.95 5.39
N THR A 220 -8.45 -3.63 5.25
CA THR A 220 -7.48 -2.63 5.67
C THR A 220 -7.17 -2.73 7.17
N ALA A 221 -8.21 -2.94 7.99
CA ALA A 221 -8.04 -3.09 9.43
C ALA A 221 -7.20 -4.32 9.80
N GLU A 222 -7.46 -5.46 9.18
CA GLU A 222 -6.71 -6.69 9.43
C GLU A 222 -5.28 -6.60 8.90
N VAL A 223 -5.07 -6.00 7.72
CA VAL A 223 -3.71 -5.76 7.20
C VAL A 223 -2.91 -4.89 8.17
N ILE A 224 -3.48 -3.80 8.69
CA ILE A 224 -2.82 -2.97 9.71
C ILE A 224 -2.48 -3.77 10.98
N GLU A 225 -3.38 -4.65 11.42
CA GLU A 225 -3.21 -5.47 12.61
C GLU A 225 -2.17 -6.60 12.44
N MET A 226 -1.90 -7.02 11.20
CA MET A 226 -1.02 -8.15 10.90
C MET A 226 0.34 -7.75 10.32
N THR A 227 0.41 -6.65 9.55
CA THR A 227 1.63 -6.25 8.84
C THR A 227 2.72 -5.75 9.77
N GLY A 228 3.98 -6.04 9.41
CA GLY A 228 5.18 -5.45 10.00
C GLY A 228 5.71 -4.25 9.21
N ILE A 229 5.14 -3.98 8.03
CA ILE A 229 5.58 -2.92 7.11
C ILE A 229 4.78 -1.64 7.40
N PRO A 230 5.39 -0.44 7.31
CA PRO A 230 4.64 0.81 7.30
C PRO A 230 3.47 0.77 6.30
N LEU A 231 2.34 1.37 6.67
CA LEU A 231 1.12 1.37 5.86
C LEU A 231 0.50 2.76 5.81
N LEU A 232 0.28 3.28 4.60
CA LEU A 232 -0.47 4.50 4.35
C LEU A 232 -1.88 4.14 3.88
N ALA A 233 -2.88 4.40 4.72
CA ALA A 233 -4.28 4.15 4.43
C ALA A 233 -4.93 5.43 3.87
N ILE A 234 -5.56 5.34 2.70
CA ILE A 234 -6.09 6.47 1.92
C ILE A 234 -7.64 6.50 1.95
N PRO A 235 -8.25 7.51 2.59
CA PRO A 235 -9.68 7.78 2.50
C PRO A 235 -10.17 8.27 1.13
N GLU A 236 -11.48 8.15 0.92
CA GLU A 236 -12.15 8.61 -0.31
C GLU A 236 -11.91 10.09 -0.58
N ARG A 237 -12.00 10.92 0.47
CA ARG A 237 -11.96 12.38 0.36
C ARG A 237 -10.64 12.99 0.84
N THR A 238 -9.55 12.22 0.80
CA THR A 238 -8.18 12.78 0.93
C THR A 238 -8.02 13.99 0.03
N SER A 239 -7.57 15.09 0.62
CA SER A 239 -7.43 16.42 0.05
C SER A 239 -6.29 16.57 -0.95
N PHE A 240 -5.30 15.67 -0.90
CA PHE A 240 -4.14 15.69 -1.77
C PHE A 240 -4.10 14.48 -2.70
N THR A 241 -3.38 14.67 -3.81
CA THR A 241 -3.07 13.60 -4.77
C THR A 241 -1.59 13.58 -5.15
N ASP A 242 -0.93 14.74 -5.05
CA ASP A 242 0.51 14.88 -5.12
C ASP A 242 1.08 14.88 -3.69
N PHE A 243 2.16 14.15 -3.49
CA PHE A 243 2.78 14.00 -2.18
C PHE A 243 3.46 15.29 -1.70
N HIS A 244 3.89 16.17 -2.60
CA HIS A 244 4.42 17.50 -2.24
C HIS A 244 3.36 18.43 -1.61
N GLN A 245 2.07 18.12 -1.77
CA GLN A 245 1.00 18.89 -1.14
C GLN A 245 0.88 18.61 0.36
N VAL A 246 1.51 17.54 0.86
CA VAL A 246 1.52 17.19 2.28
C VAL A 246 2.41 18.18 3.02
N LYS A 247 1.81 18.98 3.89
CA LYS A 247 2.50 20.04 4.65
C LYS A 247 2.44 19.82 6.14
N ASN A 248 1.34 19.28 6.67
CA ASN A 248 1.17 19.09 8.10
C ASN A 248 0.91 17.63 8.45
N ILE A 249 1.82 17.05 9.24
CA ILE A 249 1.70 15.67 9.71
C ILE A 249 1.55 15.68 11.23
N SER A 250 0.46 15.11 11.73
CA SER A 250 0.28 14.89 13.17
C SER A 250 0.84 13.52 13.54
N PHE A 251 1.94 13.48 14.29
CA PHE A 251 2.52 12.23 14.78
C PHE A 251 2.01 11.97 16.20
N LEU A 252 1.17 10.95 16.37
CA LEU A 252 0.60 10.56 17.66
C LEU A 252 1.66 9.81 18.48
N THR A 253 2.06 10.39 19.61
CA THR A 253 3.05 9.79 20.52
C THR A 253 2.45 9.39 21.86
N ASN A 254 2.97 8.29 22.41
CA ASN A 254 2.73 7.86 23.78
C ASN A 254 4.02 7.85 24.63
N PHE A 255 5.07 8.56 24.16
CA PHE A 255 6.40 8.62 24.78
C PHE A 255 7.13 7.27 24.86
N SER A 256 6.78 6.30 24.02
CA SER A 256 7.50 5.02 23.98
C SER A 256 8.78 5.13 23.15
N GLN A 257 9.79 4.31 23.45
CA GLN A 257 11.01 4.21 22.63
C GLN A 257 10.71 3.84 21.17
N ARG A 258 9.60 3.13 20.95
CA ARG A 258 9.09 2.72 19.64
C ARG A 258 8.71 3.91 18.78
N ASP A 259 8.20 4.98 19.39
CA ASP A 259 7.88 6.21 18.67
C ASP A 259 9.13 6.83 18.05
N LEU A 260 10.31 6.69 18.66
CA LEU A 260 11.57 7.17 18.07
C LEU A 260 11.92 6.41 16.79
N VAL A 261 11.74 5.08 16.80
CA VAL A 261 11.98 4.21 15.63
C VAL A 261 10.95 4.48 14.54
N SER A 262 9.66 4.53 14.91
CA SER A 262 8.55 4.86 14.01
C SER A 262 8.72 6.24 13.38
N PHE A 263 9.11 7.25 14.17
CA PHE A 263 9.35 8.60 13.67
C PHE A 263 10.48 8.59 12.64
N ALA A 264 11.61 7.92 12.92
CA ALA A 264 12.69 7.79 11.95
C ALA A 264 12.25 7.08 10.66
N ALA A 265 11.47 6.00 10.77
CA ALA A 265 10.88 5.32 9.61
C ALA A 265 9.91 6.22 8.83
N MET A 266 9.13 7.07 9.50
CA MET A 266 8.28 8.07 8.84
C MET A 266 9.12 9.09 8.08
N MET A 267 10.20 9.58 8.67
CA MET A 267 11.07 10.57 8.04
C MET A 267 11.74 10.06 6.76
N GLU A 268 11.84 8.74 6.56
CA GLU A 268 12.28 8.19 5.26
C GLU A 268 11.37 8.54 4.07
N PHE A 269 10.13 8.95 4.34
CA PHE A 269 9.14 9.31 3.33
C PHE A 269 8.84 10.82 3.32
N PHE A 270 8.87 11.47 4.48
CA PHE A 270 8.38 12.86 4.66
C PHE A 270 9.47 13.91 4.93
N ASN A 271 10.73 13.63 4.58
CA ASN A 271 11.84 14.55 4.81
C ASN A 271 12.00 15.59 3.69
N HIS A 272 10.99 16.44 3.47
CA HIS A 272 11.11 17.61 2.60
C HIS A 272 10.80 18.91 3.35
N GLU A 273 11.43 20.02 2.96
CA GLU A 273 11.50 21.27 3.74
C GLU A 273 10.14 21.91 4.05
N GLU A 274 9.11 21.64 3.24
CA GLU A 274 7.76 22.15 3.46
C GLU A 274 6.97 21.38 4.53
N VAL A 275 7.43 20.20 4.96
CA VAL A 275 6.73 19.43 6.01
C VAL A 275 6.94 20.09 7.38
N LYS A 276 5.82 20.24 8.07
CA LYS A 276 5.74 20.53 9.50
C LYS A 276 5.16 19.32 10.23
N ILE A 277 5.82 18.92 11.30
CA ILE A 277 5.40 17.80 12.14
C ILE A 277 4.86 18.32 13.47
N HIS A 278 3.66 17.88 13.81
CA HIS A 278 3.00 18.17 15.09
C HIS A 278 3.06 16.92 15.96
N LEU A 279 3.92 16.92 16.98
CA LEU A 279 4.00 15.85 17.97
C LEU A 279 2.77 15.92 18.88
N THR A 280 1.80 15.07 18.63
CA THR A 280 0.51 15.13 19.30
C THR A 280 0.41 14.06 20.37
N HIS A 281 0.17 14.48 21.61
CA HIS A 281 -0.15 13.59 22.72
C HIS A 281 -1.61 13.78 23.13
N ILE A 282 -2.32 12.66 23.28
CA ILE A 282 -3.71 12.64 23.77
C ILE A 282 -3.69 12.05 25.18
N GLU A 283 -4.17 12.82 26.16
CA GLU A 283 -4.22 12.42 27.57
C GLU A 283 -5.66 12.36 28.10
N ASP A 284 -5.96 11.35 28.95
CA ASP A 284 -7.30 11.18 29.55
C ASP A 284 -7.50 11.91 30.88
N LYS A 285 -6.50 12.67 31.32
CA LYS A 285 -6.46 13.32 32.64
C LYS A 285 -6.00 14.76 32.50
N LYS A 286 -6.23 15.53 33.56
CA LYS A 286 -5.76 16.92 33.68
C LYS A 286 -4.25 16.98 33.48
N THR A 287 -3.82 17.92 32.63
CA THR A 287 -2.42 18.09 32.22
C THR A 287 -1.44 18.10 33.37
N ASP A 288 -0.50 17.15 33.31
CA ASP A 288 0.67 17.11 34.16
C ASP A 288 1.80 17.92 33.51
N LYS A 289 2.50 18.74 34.31
CA LYS A 289 3.70 19.47 33.87
C LYS A 289 4.77 18.53 33.32
N TRP A 290 4.83 17.31 33.82
CA TRP A 290 5.73 16.28 33.30
C TRP A 290 5.44 15.89 31.85
N THR A 291 4.19 15.90 31.42
CA THR A 291 3.82 15.61 30.02
C THR A 291 4.42 16.64 29.08
N LEU A 292 4.35 17.93 29.45
CA LEU A 292 4.93 19.02 28.67
C LEU A 292 6.46 18.90 28.59
N ILE A 293 7.14 18.61 29.71
CA ILE A 293 8.60 18.41 29.73
C ILE A 293 9.02 17.26 28.81
N LYS A 294 8.24 16.16 28.78
CA LYS A 294 8.52 15.03 27.88
C LYS A 294 8.36 15.41 26.41
N LEU A 295 7.30 16.15 26.06
CA LEU A 295 7.10 16.63 24.69
C LEU A 295 8.23 17.55 24.24
N GLU A 296 8.62 18.51 25.06
CA GLU A 296 9.74 19.41 24.78
C GLU A 296 11.06 18.64 24.61
N GLY A 297 11.29 17.61 25.43
CA GLY A 297 12.45 16.72 25.31
C GLY A 297 12.47 15.93 24.00
N ILE A 298 11.34 15.35 23.58
CA ILE A 298 11.23 14.61 22.32
C ILE A 298 11.33 15.55 21.11
N GLN A 299 10.68 16.72 21.16
CA GLN A 299 10.81 17.75 20.14
C GLN A 299 12.29 18.13 19.96
N SER A 300 12.98 18.47 21.05
CA SER A 300 14.40 18.83 21.02
C SER A 300 15.28 17.71 20.47
N TYR A 301 14.92 16.45 20.75
CA TYR A 301 15.62 15.28 20.20
C TYR A 301 15.45 15.20 18.68
N PHE A 302 14.23 15.33 18.17
CA PHE A 302 13.96 15.25 16.73
C PHE A 302 14.46 16.47 15.96
N GLU A 303 14.35 17.69 16.50
CA GLU A 303 14.87 18.91 15.85
C GLU A 303 16.39 18.85 15.66
N LYS A 304 17.12 18.24 16.60
CA LYS A 304 18.56 18.00 16.46
C LYS A 304 18.89 17.03 15.32
N GLN A 305 18.03 16.04 15.09
CA GLN A 305 18.24 15.01 14.07
C GLN A 305 17.75 15.46 12.68
N TYR A 306 16.71 16.30 12.63
CA TYR A 306 16.04 16.76 11.41
C TYR A 306 15.95 18.29 11.37
N SER A 307 17.09 18.96 11.28
CA SER A 307 17.18 20.43 11.39
C SER A 307 16.48 21.21 10.26
N ASN A 308 16.15 20.53 9.17
CA ASN A 308 15.43 21.08 8.02
C ASN A 308 13.90 20.98 8.15
N ILE A 309 13.40 20.35 9.22
CA ILE A 309 11.97 20.10 9.44
C ILE A 309 11.49 20.88 10.64
N LYS A 310 10.34 21.56 10.49
CA LYS A 310 9.71 22.27 11.61
C LYS A 310 8.94 21.27 12.45
N ILE A 311 9.26 21.20 13.74
CA ILE A 311 8.61 20.30 14.68
C ILE A 311 8.02 21.15 15.80
N ASP A 312 6.75 20.96 16.11
CA ASP A 312 6.15 21.46 17.35
C ASP A 312 5.43 20.32 18.09
N TYR A 313 4.81 20.63 19.22
CA TYR A 313 3.98 19.66 19.94
C TYR A 313 2.61 20.22 20.26
N LYS A 314 1.64 19.30 20.32
CA LYS A 314 0.27 19.57 20.74
C LYS A 314 -0.16 18.60 21.83
N LEU A 315 -0.67 19.15 22.93
CA LEU A 315 -1.36 18.37 23.95
C LEU A 315 -2.87 18.49 23.74
N ILE A 316 -3.55 17.36 23.64
CA ILE A 316 -5.01 17.26 23.48
C ILE A 316 -5.55 16.54 24.71
N SER A 317 -6.44 17.21 25.45
CA SER A 317 -7.14 16.59 26.57
C SER A 317 -8.37 15.83 26.06
N SER A 318 -8.46 14.54 26.36
CA SER A 318 -9.64 13.74 26.01
C SER A 318 -10.85 14.04 26.89
N THR A 319 -10.67 14.77 28.01
CA THR A 319 -11.79 15.26 28.83
C THR A 319 -12.56 16.38 28.13
N ASP A 320 -11.91 17.12 27.24
CA ASP A 320 -12.51 18.16 26.40
C ASP A 320 -12.92 17.60 25.03
N SER A 321 -13.71 16.52 25.02
CA SER A 321 -14.54 16.02 23.91
C SER A 321 -13.86 15.72 22.55
N LEU A 322 -14.58 14.99 21.68
CA LEU A 322 -14.29 14.72 20.25
C LEU A 322 -13.77 15.94 19.50
N VAL A 323 -14.40 17.07 19.82
CA VAL A 323 -14.23 18.37 19.18
C VAL A 323 -12.79 18.85 19.24
N SER A 324 -12.01 18.52 20.27
CA SER A 324 -10.64 19.03 20.39
C SER A 324 -9.67 18.45 19.37
N LEU A 325 -9.80 17.17 18.99
CA LEU A 325 -8.96 16.56 17.97
C LEU A 325 -9.38 17.01 16.57
N GLU A 326 -10.69 17.06 16.28
CA GLU A 326 -11.20 17.60 15.01
C GLU A 326 -10.84 19.07 14.82
N GLN A 327 -11.07 19.92 15.82
CA GLN A 327 -10.69 21.32 15.78
C GLN A 327 -9.20 21.49 15.57
N PHE A 328 -8.37 20.66 16.21
CA PHE A 328 -6.93 20.71 15.98
C PHE A 328 -6.59 20.31 14.54
N VAL A 329 -7.16 19.20 14.06
CA VAL A 329 -6.98 18.69 12.71
C VAL A 329 -7.35 19.74 11.67
N GLU A 330 -8.51 20.39 11.82
CA GLU A 330 -8.98 21.44 10.93
C GLU A 330 -8.12 22.72 11.07
N ALA A 331 -7.88 23.20 12.29
CA ALA A 331 -7.16 24.45 12.51
C ALA A 331 -5.69 24.37 12.07
N ALA A 332 -5.05 23.20 12.24
CA ALA A 332 -3.69 22.95 11.79
C ALA A 332 -3.61 22.46 10.33
N ASN A 333 -4.74 22.25 9.66
CA ASN A 333 -4.84 21.67 8.32
C ASN A 333 -4.00 20.37 8.20
N ILE A 334 -4.24 19.42 9.10
CA ILE A 334 -3.50 18.15 9.14
C ILE A 334 -3.81 17.34 7.87
N ASP A 335 -2.77 17.07 7.09
CA ASP A 335 -2.84 16.29 5.85
C ASP A 335 -2.73 14.79 6.11
N ILE A 336 -1.95 14.38 7.13
CA ILE A 336 -1.72 12.99 7.49
C ILE A 336 -1.65 12.84 9.01
N ILE A 337 -2.25 11.77 9.53
CA ILE A 337 -2.06 11.36 10.93
C ILE A 337 -1.19 10.11 10.97
N ALA A 338 -0.02 10.22 11.58
CA ALA A 338 0.92 9.12 11.78
C ALA A 338 0.80 8.53 13.19
N LEU A 339 0.86 7.20 13.31
CA LEU A 339 0.70 6.53 14.61
C LEU A 339 1.49 5.21 14.68
N THR A 340 2.02 4.90 15.86
CA THR A 340 2.72 3.65 16.15
C THR A 340 1.76 2.55 16.65
N THR A 341 1.82 1.37 16.03
CA THR A 341 1.16 0.15 16.50
C THR A 341 2.19 -0.82 17.08
N ALA A 342 1.91 -1.36 18.26
CA ALA A 342 2.86 -2.12 19.09
C ALA A 342 2.54 -3.63 19.32
N LYS A 343 1.35 -4.15 18.95
CA LYS A 343 0.91 -5.56 19.13
C LYS A 343 -0.27 -5.92 18.22
N ARG A 344 -0.42 -7.23 17.93
CA ARG A 344 -1.72 -7.85 17.60
C ARG A 344 -2.75 -7.42 18.67
N ASN A 345 -3.86 -6.83 18.24
CA ASN A 345 -4.96 -6.20 18.97
C ASN A 345 -4.85 -4.72 19.31
N LEU A 346 -3.83 -3.98 18.87
CA LEU A 346 -3.80 -2.54 19.16
C LEU A 346 -4.67 -1.73 18.21
N PHE A 347 -4.76 -2.13 16.95
CA PHE A 347 -5.71 -1.53 16.02
C PHE A 347 -7.14 -1.87 16.45
N THR A 348 -7.40 -3.12 16.87
CA THR A 348 -8.70 -3.49 17.48
C THR A 348 -8.99 -2.78 18.81
N ARG A 349 -7.97 -2.45 19.60
CA ARG A 349 -8.11 -1.58 20.79
C ARG A 349 -8.25 -0.10 20.43
N MET A 350 -7.87 0.32 19.22
CA MET A 350 -8.26 1.63 18.70
C MET A 350 -9.73 1.66 18.26
N PHE A 351 -10.31 0.51 17.89
CA PHE A 351 -11.76 0.34 17.70
C PHE A 351 -12.55 0.13 19.01
N ARG A 352 -11.90 -0.07 20.16
CA ARG A 352 -12.55 0.08 21.47
C ARG A 352 -12.87 1.55 21.72
N PRO A 353 -14.02 1.89 22.33
CA PRO A 353 -14.62 3.23 22.24
C PRO A 353 -13.96 4.22 23.19
N SER A 354 -12.68 4.54 22.99
CA SER A 354 -12.24 5.90 23.27
C SER A 354 -12.69 6.73 22.08
N VAL A 355 -13.65 7.59 22.35
CA VAL A 355 -14.31 8.55 21.48
C VAL A 355 -13.33 9.21 20.47
N SER A 356 -12.13 9.63 20.87
CA SER A 356 -11.08 10.21 20.00
C SER A 356 -10.50 9.26 18.94
N ARG A 357 -10.49 7.95 19.18
CA ARG A 357 -9.95 6.96 18.23
C ARG A 357 -10.96 6.55 17.16
N LYS A 358 -12.26 6.61 17.48
CA LYS A 358 -13.32 6.44 16.48
C LYS A 358 -13.23 7.55 15.40
N MET A 359 -12.81 8.75 15.78
CA MET A 359 -12.64 9.88 14.86
C MET A 359 -11.51 9.69 13.86
N LEU A 360 -10.36 9.15 14.30
CA LEU A 360 -9.24 8.87 13.39
C LEU A 360 -9.65 7.96 12.22
N PHE A 361 -10.67 7.12 12.44
CA PHE A 361 -11.21 6.21 11.43
C PHE A 361 -12.44 6.75 10.69
N GLN A 362 -12.95 7.90 11.13
CA GLN A 362 -14.03 8.66 10.49
C GLN A 362 -13.51 9.87 9.71
N SER A 363 -12.28 10.31 9.98
CA SER A 363 -11.68 11.44 9.28
C SER A 363 -11.34 11.09 7.85
N ASP A 364 -11.56 12.03 6.94
CA ASP A 364 -11.15 11.98 5.52
C ASP A 364 -9.62 12.13 5.33
N ILE A 365 -8.86 11.92 6.41
CA ILE A 365 -7.42 12.15 6.50
C ILE A 365 -6.67 10.81 6.43
N PRO A 366 -5.67 10.69 5.55
CA PRO A 366 -4.81 9.52 5.51
C PRO A 366 -4.15 9.17 6.83
N LEU A 367 -4.09 7.86 7.10
CA LEU A 367 -3.43 7.32 8.28
C LEU A 367 -2.11 6.68 7.87
N PHE A 368 -1.01 7.15 8.45
CA PHE A 368 0.31 6.56 8.28
C PHE A 368 0.64 5.68 9.49
N VAL A 369 0.39 4.39 9.36
CA VAL A 369 0.52 3.43 10.44
C VAL A 369 1.90 2.77 10.42
N LEU A 370 2.58 2.86 11.55
CA LEU A 370 3.93 2.36 11.75
C LEU A 370 3.91 1.18 12.73
N ARG A 371 4.93 0.33 12.62
CA ARG A 371 5.25 -0.71 13.60
C ARG A 371 6.54 -0.32 14.29
N GLY A 372 6.48 -0.21 15.62
CA GLY A 372 7.65 0.10 16.43
C GLY A 372 7.90 -0.91 17.54
#